data_AF-A0A1B6LQN3-F1
#
_entry.id   AF-A0A1B6LQN3-F1
#
_cell.length_a   1.000
_cell.length_b   1.000
_cell.length_c   1.000
_cell.angle_alpha   90.00
_cell.angle_beta   90.00
_cell.angle_gamma   90.00
#
_symmetry.space_group_name_H-M   'P 1'
#
loop_
_entity.id
_entity.type
_entity.pdbx_description
1 polymer ?
#
loop_
_entity_poly.entity_id
_entity_poly.type
_entity_poly.pdbx_seq_one_letter_code
_entity_poly.pdbx_strand_id
1 'polypeptide(L)'
;MLGKHTKKIIGIDDITDTKTIWRCLAAELIGTLLLVLVGTGSCTGVQLTSGDVVVRIALTFGFIIATMVQCIGHVSGCHINPAVTCGLLVTGHISILKAVFYIIVQCVGAIAGSAIVKVMTPEAARGNLCMTSLGANVEPMQGFLV
;
A
#
# COMPACT_ATOMS: atom_id res chain seq x y z
N MET A 1 -26.06 4.75 -25.99
CA MET A 1 -26.40 3.74 -24.96
C MET A 1 -25.21 2.79 -24.80
N LEU A 2 -24.45 2.83 -23.69
CA LEU A 2 -23.34 1.89 -23.47
C LEU A 2 -23.87 0.46 -23.26
N GLY A 3 -23.27 -0.52 -23.94
CA GLY A 3 -23.59 -1.93 -23.79
C GLY A 3 -23.30 -2.46 -22.39
N LYS A 4 -24.07 -3.45 -21.92
CA LYS A 4 -23.95 -4.05 -20.57
C LYS A 4 -22.52 -4.53 -20.27
N HIS A 5 -21.81 -5.04 -21.27
CA HIS A 5 -20.43 -5.52 -21.13
C HIS A 5 -19.44 -4.38 -20.85
N THR A 6 -19.64 -3.22 -21.47
CA THR A 6 -18.78 -2.03 -21.29
C THR A 6 -19.00 -1.39 -19.93
N LYS A 7 -20.25 -1.36 -19.43
CA LYS A 7 -20.56 -0.83 -18.09
C LYS A 7 -19.88 -1.61 -16.97
N LYS A 8 -19.82 -2.94 -17.11
CA LYS A 8 -19.16 -3.85 -16.16
C LYS A 8 -17.64 -3.67 -16.14
N ILE A 9 -16.99 -3.52 -17.30
CA ILE A 9 -15.54 -3.30 -17.41
C ILE A 9 -15.14 -1.95 -16.80
N ILE A 10 -15.93 -0.90 -17.08
CA ILE A 10 -15.68 0.44 -16.53
C ILE A 10 -15.97 0.47 -15.01
N GLY A 11 -16.94 -0.31 -14.54
CA GLY A 11 -17.28 -0.39 -13.11
C GLY A 11 -18.31 0.64 -12.66
N ILE A 12 -19.19 1.09 -13.56
CA ILE A 12 -20.24 2.07 -13.21
C ILE A 12 -21.16 1.48 -12.13
N ASP A 13 -21.47 0.19 -12.23
CA ASP A 13 -22.33 -0.50 -11.27
C ASP A 13 -21.66 -0.62 -9.88
N ASP A 14 -20.34 -0.82 -9.83
CA ASP A 14 -19.56 -0.91 -8.58
C ASP A 14 -19.52 0.42 -7.81
N ILE A 15 -19.53 1.55 -8.52
CA ILE A 15 -19.54 2.90 -7.92
C ILE A 15 -20.94 3.33 -7.51
N THR A 16 -21.93 2.87 -8.25
CA THR A 16 -23.34 3.19 -7.97
C THR A 16 -23.80 2.50 -6.68
N ASP A 17 -23.24 1.34 -6.32
CA ASP A 17 -23.39 0.77 -4.98
C ASP A 17 -22.52 1.50 -3.94
N THR A 18 -22.99 2.69 -3.57
CA THR A 18 -22.27 3.61 -2.67
C THR A 18 -21.91 2.94 -1.35
N LYS A 19 -22.80 2.12 -0.76
CA LYS A 19 -22.58 1.53 0.58
C LYS A 19 -21.42 0.52 0.60
N THR A 20 -21.17 -0.16 -0.50
CA THR A 20 -20.12 -1.17 -0.58
C THR A 20 -18.78 -0.53 -0.93
N ILE A 21 -18.77 0.49 -1.81
CA ILE A 21 -17.52 1.10 -2.26
C ILE A 21 -16.85 1.97 -1.17
N TRP A 22 -17.59 2.75 -0.39
CA TRP A 22 -16.95 3.57 0.66
C TRP A 22 -16.24 2.71 1.71
N ARG A 23 -16.80 1.54 2.04
CA ARG A 23 -16.20 0.57 2.97
C ARG A 23 -14.89 0.02 2.40
N CYS A 24 -14.91 -0.33 1.12
CA CYS A 24 -13.71 -0.78 0.41
C CYS A 24 -12.62 0.31 0.41
N LEU A 25 -12.98 1.55 0.06
CA LEU A 25 -12.04 2.66 0.00
C LEU A 25 -11.47 3.01 1.38
N ALA A 26 -12.30 3.02 2.43
CA ALA A 26 -11.85 3.23 3.79
C ALA A 26 -10.91 2.10 4.25
N ALA A 27 -11.23 0.85 3.91
CA ALA A 27 -10.39 -0.30 4.23
C ALA A 27 -9.02 -0.20 3.54
N GLU A 28 -8.97 0.14 2.25
CA GLU A 28 -7.70 0.34 1.52
C GLU A 28 -6.89 1.50 2.07
N LEU A 29 -7.54 2.63 2.40
CA LEU A 29 -6.89 3.79 3.02
C LEU A 29 -6.25 3.43 4.37
N ILE A 30 -7.03 2.83 5.27
CA ILE A 30 -6.59 2.47 6.62
C ILE A 30 -5.53 1.36 6.54
N GLY A 31 -5.73 0.37 5.67
CA GLY A 31 -4.78 -0.71 5.46
C GLY A 31 -3.42 -0.21 5.00
N THR A 32 -3.38 0.67 3.99
CA THR A 32 -2.11 1.26 3.53
C THR A 32 -1.50 2.22 4.56
N LEU A 33 -2.33 2.98 5.28
CA LEU A 33 -1.86 3.82 6.38
C LEU A 33 -1.13 2.99 7.43
N LEU A 34 -1.75 1.91 7.90
CA LEU A 34 -1.16 1.03 8.92
C LEU A 34 0.08 0.29 8.39
N LEU A 35 0.04 -0.17 7.14
CA LEU A 35 1.19 -0.77 6.47
C LEU A 35 2.40 0.18 6.49
N VAL A 36 2.22 1.43 6.06
CA VAL A 36 3.32 2.40 6.01
C VAL A 36 3.72 2.84 7.41
N LEU A 37 2.77 3.12 8.30
CA LEU A 37 3.05 3.53 9.68
C LEU A 37 3.92 2.50 10.42
N VAL A 38 3.51 1.23 10.40
CA VAL A 38 4.20 0.14 11.11
C VAL A 38 5.48 -0.26 10.37
N GLY A 39 5.41 -0.40 9.05
CA GLY A 39 6.53 -0.80 8.22
C GLY A 39 7.67 0.22 8.27
N THR A 40 7.42 1.47 7.87
CA THR A 40 8.44 2.53 7.87
C THR A 40 8.86 2.93 9.28
N GLY A 41 7.96 2.82 10.27
CA GLY A 41 8.30 3.02 11.68
C GLY A 41 9.35 2.03 12.20
N SER A 42 9.39 0.79 11.68
CA SER A 42 10.35 -0.24 12.10
C SER A 42 11.81 0.03 11.70
N CYS A 43 12.01 0.89 10.69
CA CYS A 43 13.31 1.20 10.09
C CYS A 43 13.66 2.69 10.15
N THR A 44 12.73 3.56 10.56
CA THR A 44 13.03 4.98 10.78
C THR A 44 13.98 5.13 11.97
N GLY A 45 15.08 5.86 11.77
CA GLY A 45 16.10 6.08 12.81
C GLY A 45 16.99 4.88 13.10
N VAL A 46 16.88 3.81 12.31
CA VAL A 46 17.67 2.59 12.48
C VAL A 46 18.76 2.55 11.41
N GLN A 47 19.98 2.23 11.83
CA GLN A 47 21.09 1.99 10.91
C GLN A 47 21.14 0.50 10.54
N LEU A 48 21.26 0.18 9.25
CA LEU A 48 21.36 -1.18 8.73
C LEU A 48 22.80 -1.72 8.93
N THR A 49 23.20 -1.91 10.18
CA THR A 49 24.56 -2.33 10.55
C THR A 49 24.70 -3.83 10.81
N SER A 50 23.59 -4.55 10.99
CA SER A 50 23.58 -5.99 11.26
C SER A 50 22.42 -6.71 10.57
N GLY A 51 22.60 -8.01 10.34
CA GLY A 51 21.57 -8.86 9.72
C GLY A 51 20.28 -8.93 10.53
N ASP A 52 20.37 -8.87 11.86
CA ASP A 52 19.21 -8.92 12.76
C ASP A 52 18.22 -7.77 12.51
N VAL A 53 18.75 -6.59 12.16
CA VAL A 53 17.92 -5.42 11.83
C VAL A 53 17.13 -5.67 10.54
N VAL A 54 17.77 -6.25 9.52
CA VAL A 54 17.12 -6.56 8.24
C VAL A 54 15.99 -7.57 8.43
N VAL A 55 16.24 -8.62 9.20
CA VAL A 55 15.23 -9.66 9.50
C VAL A 55 14.04 -9.05 10.27
N ARG A 56 14.29 -8.18 11.25
CA ARG A 56 13.23 -7.49 11.99
C ARG A 56 12.34 -6.64 11.08
N ILE A 57 12.94 -5.87 10.17
CA ILE A 57 12.19 -5.03 9.23
C ILE A 57 11.36 -5.91 8.29
N ALA A 58 11.99 -6.94 7.70
CA ALA A 58 11.31 -7.87 6.79
C ALA A 58 10.12 -8.58 7.46
N LEU A 59 10.30 -9.08 8.68
CA LEU A 59 9.22 -9.71 9.45
C LEU A 59 8.13 -8.70 9.80
N THR A 60 8.46 -7.45 10.12
CA THR A 60 7.47 -6.42 10.44
C THR A 60 6.56 -6.15 9.24
N PHE A 61 7.12 -5.97 8.04
CA PHE A 61 6.34 -5.82 6.81
C PHE A 61 5.50 -7.07 6.49
N GLY A 62 6.07 -8.27 6.67
CA GLY A 62 5.33 -9.52 6.48
C GLY A 62 4.13 -9.66 7.41
N PHE A 63 4.33 -9.41 8.70
CA PHE A 63 3.27 -9.54 9.70
C PHE A 63 2.18 -8.49 9.56
N ILE A 64 2.51 -7.23 9.24
CA ILE A 64 1.48 -6.21 9.05
C ILE A 64 0.61 -6.54 7.83
N ILE A 65 1.20 -7.02 6.72
CA ILE A 65 0.43 -7.45 5.54
C ILE A 65 -0.47 -8.64 5.91
N ALA A 66 0.06 -9.69 6.55
CA ALA A 66 -0.72 -10.85 6.97
C ALA A 66 -1.90 -10.46 7.88
N THR A 67 -1.65 -9.54 8.81
CA THR A 67 -2.69 -9.02 9.71
C THR A 67 -3.75 -8.23 8.93
N MET A 68 -3.36 -7.35 8.02
CA MET A 68 -4.31 -6.57 7.22
C MET A 68 -5.15 -7.45 6.30
N VAL A 69 -4.55 -8.48 5.68
CA VAL A 69 -5.31 -9.44 4.87
C VAL A 69 -6.39 -10.11 5.72
N GLN A 70 -6.09 -10.50 6.95
CA GLN A 70 -7.10 -11.08 7.85
C GLN A 70 -8.19 -10.07 8.27
N CYS A 71 -7.80 -8.82 8.54
CA CYS A 71 -8.72 -7.79 9.02
C CYS A 71 -9.65 -7.23 7.93
N ILE A 72 -9.12 -6.98 6.73
CA ILE A 72 -9.84 -6.23 5.68
C ILE A 72 -9.93 -6.97 4.34
N GLY A 73 -9.34 -8.16 4.20
CA GLY A 73 -9.41 -8.96 2.98
C GLY A 73 -10.84 -9.27 2.54
N HIS A 74 -11.72 -9.59 3.48
CA HIS A 74 -13.14 -9.84 3.21
C HIS A 74 -13.95 -8.56 2.89
N VAL A 75 -13.38 -7.37 3.14
CA VAL A 75 -14.03 -6.07 2.89
C VAL A 75 -13.63 -5.52 1.52
N SER A 76 -12.33 -5.34 1.27
CA SER A 76 -11.82 -4.69 0.04
C SER A 76 -11.06 -5.61 -0.90
N GLY A 77 -10.70 -6.82 -0.47
CA GLY A 77 -9.67 -7.64 -1.10
C GLY A 77 -8.26 -7.39 -0.54
N CYS A 78 -8.07 -6.36 0.31
CA CYS A 78 -6.81 -5.97 0.93
C CYS A 78 -5.67 -5.82 -0.10
N HIS A 79 -5.87 -4.97 -1.11
CA HIS A 79 -4.80 -4.75 -2.09
C HIS A 79 -3.65 -3.99 -1.44
N ILE A 80 -3.98 -2.90 -0.73
CA ILE A 80 -3.09 -2.01 0.04
C ILE A 80 -1.81 -1.56 -0.68
N ASN A 81 -1.79 -1.73 -2.00
CA ASN A 81 -0.64 -1.59 -2.88
C ASN A 81 -1.12 -1.27 -4.31
N PRO A 82 -0.65 -0.15 -4.91
CA PRO A 82 -1.00 0.20 -6.28
C PRO A 82 -0.59 -0.85 -7.32
N ALA A 83 0.57 -1.48 -7.17
CA ALA A 83 1.05 -2.50 -8.11
C ALA A 83 0.17 -3.76 -8.08
N VAL A 84 -0.27 -4.20 -6.90
CA VAL A 84 -1.22 -5.32 -6.74
C VAL A 84 -2.56 -4.97 -7.39
N THR A 85 -3.03 -3.74 -7.17
CA THR A 85 -4.27 -3.24 -7.78
C THR A 85 -4.19 -3.23 -9.31
N CYS A 86 -3.07 -2.77 -9.87
CA CYS A 86 -2.81 -2.83 -11.32
C CYS A 86 -2.75 -4.27 -11.84
N GLY A 87 -2.10 -5.19 -11.12
CA GLY A 87 -2.06 -6.60 -11.50
C GLY A 87 -3.45 -7.24 -11.55
N LEU A 88 -4.30 -6.94 -10.56
CA LEU A 88 -5.69 -7.40 -10.53
C LEU A 88 -6.55 -6.72 -11.60
N LEU A 89 -6.22 -5.49 -11.99
CA LEU A 89 -6.89 -4.80 -13.08
C LEU A 89 -6.60 -5.46 -14.43
N VAL A 90 -5.33 -5.75 -14.72
CA VAL A 90 -4.91 -6.40 -15.97
C VAL A 90 -5.50 -7.81 -16.12
N THR A 91 -5.67 -8.51 -15.00
CA THR A 91 -6.28 -9.85 -14.96
C THR A 91 -7.82 -9.82 -14.91
N GLY A 92 -8.44 -8.64 -14.83
CA GLY A 92 -9.90 -8.48 -14.86
C GLY A 92 -10.61 -8.80 -13.54
N HIS A 93 -9.89 -8.83 -12.42
CA HIS A 93 -10.44 -9.08 -11.08
C HIS A 93 -10.96 -7.82 -10.37
N ILE A 94 -10.71 -6.63 -10.93
CA ILE A 94 -11.24 -5.35 -10.46
C ILE A 94 -11.63 -4.48 -11.66
N SER A 95 -12.69 -3.66 -11.52
CA SER A 95 -13.08 -2.71 -12.54
C SER A 95 -12.15 -1.50 -12.59
N ILE A 96 -12.08 -0.84 -13.76
CA ILE A 96 -11.13 0.27 -14.01
C ILE A 96 -11.33 1.40 -13.01
N LEU A 97 -12.57 1.86 -12.80
CA LEU A 97 -12.80 2.99 -11.91
C LEU A 97 -12.53 2.65 -10.44
N LYS A 98 -12.89 1.44 -9.99
CA LYS A 98 -12.60 0.98 -8.63
C LYS A 98 -11.08 0.90 -8.39
N ALA A 99 -10.33 0.41 -9.37
CA ALA A 99 -8.87 0.38 -9.32
C ALA A 99 -8.24 1.77 -9.19
N VAL A 100 -8.73 2.75 -9.97
CA VAL A 100 -8.26 4.15 -9.87
C VAL A 100 -8.52 4.71 -8.47
N PHE A 101 -9.72 4.53 -7.92
CA PHE A 101 -10.02 5.01 -6.57
C PHE A 101 -9.18 4.30 -5.50
N TYR A 102 -8.96 2.99 -5.62
CA TYR A 102 -8.07 2.23 -4.73
C TYR A 102 -6.67 2.83 -4.71
N ILE A 103 -6.07 3.08 -5.88
CA ILE A 103 -4.72 3.65 -5.98
C ILE A 103 -4.66 5.03 -5.30
N ILE A 104 -5.65 5.89 -5.53
CA ILE A 104 -5.71 7.22 -4.91
C ILE A 104 -5.73 7.09 -3.37
N VAL A 105 -6.63 6.27 -2.82
CA VAL A 105 -6.75 6.16 -1.36
C VAL A 105 -5.57 5.43 -0.73
N GLN A 106 -4.94 4.49 -1.44
CA GLN A 106 -3.68 3.86 -1.01
C GLN A 106 -2.56 4.91 -0.93
N CYS A 107 -2.40 5.76 -1.94
CA CYS A 107 -1.40 6.85 -1.91
C CYS A 107 -1.67 7.84 -0.76
N VAL A 108 -2.93 8.23 -0.55
CA VAL A 108 -3.31 9.10 0.58
C VAL A 108 -3.01 8.42 1.92
N GLY A 109 -3.35 7.13 2.06
CA GLY A 109 -3.05 6.33 3.25
C GLY A 109 -1.54 6.25 3.52
N ALA A 110 -0.73 6.01 2.49
CA ALA A 110 0.73 5.96 2.59
C ALA A 110 1.32 7.30 3.07
N ILE A 111 0.86 8.42 2.49
CA ILE A 111 1.29 9.77 2.91
C ILE A 111 0.91 10.02 4.38
N ALA A 112 -0.33 9.70 4.76
CA ALA A 112 -0.80 9.85 6.13
C ALA A 112 0.01 9.01 7.12
N GLY A 113 0.28 7.74 6.78
CA GLY A 113 1.11 6.84 7.60
C GLY A 113 2.52 7.38 7.81
N SER A 114 3.18 7.83 6.74
CA SER A 114 4.52 8.43 6.81
C SER A 114 4.52 9.75 7.59
N ALA A 115 3.47 10.58 7.44
CA ALA A 115 3.33 11.81 8.20
C ALA A 115 3.20 11.55 9.71
N ILE A 116 2.46 10.51 10.11
CA ILE A 116 2.35 10.10 11.52
C ILE A 116 3.71 9.64 12.06
N VAL A 117 4.46 8.82 11.30
CA VAL A 117 5.83 8.43 11.69
C VAL A 117 6.71 9.67 11.90
N LYS A 118 6.68 10.63 10.96
CA LYS A 118 7.44 11.88 11.07
C LYS A 118 7.12 12.65 12.36
N VAL A 119 5.84 12.71 12.76
CA VAL A 119 5.41 13.39 13.99
C VAL A 119 5.86 12.61 15.23
N MET A 120 5.75 11.28 15.22
CA MET A 120 6.10 10.42 16.35
C MET A 120 7.62 10.29 16.57
N THR A 121 8.43 10.47 15.52
CA THR A 121 9.88 10.31 15.61
C THR A 121 10.58 11.64 15.94
N PRO A 122 11.49 11.64 16.95
CA PRO A 122 12.34 12.79 17.27
C PRO A 122 13.18 13.24 16.07
N GLU A 123 13.41 14.54 15.93
CA GLU A 123 14.12 15.11 14.76
C GLU A 123 15.49 14.49 14.50
N ALA A 124 16.26 14.25 15.56
CA ALA A 124 17.58 13.62 15.46
C ALA A 124 17.54 12.18 14.90
N ALA A 125 16.39 11.51 14.98
CA ALA A 125 16.20 10.12 14.57
C ALA A 125 15.31 9.97 13.31
N ARG A 126 14.79 11.06 12.72
CA ARG A 126 13.87 10.98 11.57
C ARG A 126 14.52 10.38 10.33
N GLY A 127 15.80 10.69 10.09
CA GLY A 127 16.48 10.33 8.83
C GLY A 127 15.61 10.66 7.61
N ASN A 128 15.53 9.73 6.67
CA ASN A 128 14.66 9.83 5.47
C ASN A 128 13.33 9.07 5.62
N LEU A 129 12.84 8.82 6.84
CA LEU A 129 11.58 8.11 7.11
C LEU A 129 11.48 6.74 6.42
N CYS A 130 12.60 6.01 6.40
CA CYS A 130 12.73 4.72 5.74
C CYS A 130 12.37 4.74 4.24
N MET A 131 12.76 5.80 3.54
CA MET A 131 12.71 5.85 2.08
C MET A 131 13.52 4.71 1.47
N THR A 132 12.91 3.96 0.54
CA THR A 132 13.58 2.92 -0.23
C THR A 132 14.60 3.57 -1.16
N SER A 133 15.89 3.31 -0.93
CA SER A 133 17.00 3.77 -1.76
C SER A 133 17.78 2.59 -2.32
N LEU A 134 18.47 2.81 -3.45
CA LEU A 134 19.40 1.81 -3.99
C LEU A 134 20.54 1.54 -2.99
N GLY A 135 21.00 0.29 -2.96
CA GLY A 135 22.18 -0.11 -2.19
C GLY A 135 23.46 0.53 -2.76
N ALA A 136 24.51 0.56 -1.95
CA ALA A 136 25.80 1.04 -2.41
C ALA A 136 26.28 0.19 -3.61
N ASN A 137 26.68 0.87 -4.70
CA ASN A 137 27.12 0.26 -5.97
C ASN A 137 26.03 -0.51 -6.74
N VAL A 138 24.74 -0.26 -6.45
CA VAL A 138 23.63 -0.81 -7.24
C VAL A 138 23.19 0.23 -8.27
N GLU A 139 23.27 -0.12 -9.54
CA GLU A 139 22.78 0.71 -10.64
C GLU A 139 21.25 0.69 -10.74
N PRO A 140 20.61 1.73 -11.30
CA PRO A 140 19.15 1.75 -11.46
C PRO A 140 18.58 0.55 -12.21
N MET A 141 19.29 0.03 -13.21
CA MET A 141 18.86 -1.15 -13.96
C MET A 141 18.90 -2.42 -13.11
N GLN A 142 19.90 -2.55 -12.24
CA GLN A 142 19.99 -3.65 -11.28
C GLN A 142 18.87 -3.55 -10.25
N GLY A 143 18.57 -2.34 -9.77
CA GLY A 143 17.45 -2.11 -8.86
C GLY A 143 16.06 -2.30 -9.48
N PHE A 144 15.92 -2.22 -10.82
CA PHE A 144 14.66 -2.52 -11.50
C PHE A 144 14.39 -4.03 -11.62
N LEU A 145 15.45 -4.84 -11.71
CA LEU A 145 15.34 -6.29 -11.89
C LEU A 145 15.11 -7.07 -10.58
N VAL A 146 15.36 -6.43 -9.44
CA VAL A 146 15.27 -7.00 -8.08
C VAL A 146 14.09 -6.39 -7.35
#